data_AF-F3QS27-F1
#
_entry.id   AF-F3QS27-F1
#
_cell.length_a   1.000
_cell.length_b   1.000
_cell.length_c   1.000
_cell.angle_alpha   90.00
_cell.angle_beta   90.00
_cell.angle_gamma   90.00
#
_symmetry.space_group_name_H-M   'P 1'
#
loop_
_entity.id
_entity.type
_entity.pdbx_description
1 polymer ?
#
loop_
_entity_poly.entity_id
_entity_poly.type
_entity_poly.pdbx_seq_one_letter_code
_entity_poly.pdbx_strand_id
1 'polypeptide(L)'
;MRKALYTLLLPVIACSCTGQEDKEEEYAGRMIDAARTLMTEGNYVAAKDSILAMRETFPTAFKARATGIIVMDSIELLAAQDTLAIMDSTLMAEQEILKKLETEKRRGNNAEYYRQRTEVFHLKQRFDELGAKVKFYLRKIEVDMLENKRDTGNKEQD
;
A
#
# COMPACT_ATOMS: atom_id res chain seq x y z
N MET A 1 45.44 -60.46 5.52
CA MET A 1 45.05 -60.00 4.18
C MET A 1 43.69 -59.32 4.26
N ARG A 2 43.57 -58.15 3.61
CA ARG A 2 42.35 -57.42 3.17
C ARG A 2 41.30 -57.12 4.25
N LYS A 3 41.52 -56.07 5.06
CA LYS A 3 41.07 -54.67 4.81
C LYS A 3 39.54 -54.56 4.69
N ALA A 4 38.90 -54.41 5.84
CA ALA A 4 37.61 -53.73 5.97
C ALA A 4 37.77 -52.30 5.44
N LEU A 5 37.15 -52.00 4.31
CA LEU A 5 37.21 -50.70 3.68
C LEU A 5 36.00 -50.54 2.77
N TYR A 6 35.41 -49.35 2.85
CA TYR A 6 34.34 -48.81 2.00
C TYR A 6 32.89 -48.95 2.51
N THR A 7 32.66 -48.64 3.78
CA THR A 7 31.46 -47.89 4.20
C THR A 7 31.87 -46.47 4.57
N LEU A 8 32.27 -45.69 3.57
CA LEU A 8 32.43 -44.25 3.70
C LEU A 8 32.41 -43.63 2.30
N LEU A 9 31.23 -43.17 1.87
CA LEU A 9 31.06 -41.96 1.06
C LEU A 9 29.56 -41.72 0.84
N LEU A 10 28.89 -41.31 1.91
CA LEU A 10 27.71 -40.47 1.79
C LEU A 10 27.72 -39.37 2.86
N PRO A 11 28.74 -38.48 2.92
CA PRO A 11 28.63 -37.30 3.74
C PRO A 11 27.84 -36.25 2.95
N VAL A 12 26.67 -35.92 3.48
CA VAL A 12 26.15 -34.54 3.49
C VAL A 12 25.89 -33.89 2.12
N ILE A 13 24.84 -34.33 1.43
CA ILE A 13 24.05 -33.42 0.57
C ILE A 13 22.83 -32.97 1.39
N ALA A 14 23.09 -32.36 2.55
CA ALA A 14 22.04 -31.84 3.43
C ALA A 14 22.31 -30.38 3.85
N CYS A 15 23.20 -29.67 3.15
CA CYS A 15 23.64 -28.33 3.56
C CYS A 15 23.78 -27.34 2.39
N SER A 16 22.71 -27.12 1.63
CA SER A 16 22.69 -25.99 0.66
C SER A 16 21.34 -25.30 0.48
N CYS A 17 20.28 -25.66 1.22
CA CYS A 17 18.96 -25.03 1.02
C CYS A 17 18.73 -23.75 1.84
N THR A 18 19.41 -23.55 2.97
CA THR A 18 19.15 -22.40 3.86
C THR A 18 19.71 -21.07 3.32
N GLY A 19 20.87 -21.10 2.65
CA GLY A 19 21.53 -19.87 2.17
C GLY A 19 20.89 -19.23 0.93
N GLN A 20 19.93 -19.89 0.28
CA GLN A 20 19.19 -19.31 -0.86
C GLN A 20 17.96 -18.54 -0.37
N GLU A 21 17.22 -19.08 0.59
CA GLU A 21 16.07 -18.41 1.22
C GLU A 21 16.48 -17.07 1.86
N ASP A 22 17.60 -17.05 2.60
CA ASP A 22 18.10 -15.82 3.22
C ASP A 22 18.48 -14.74 2.20
N LYS A 23 19.00 -15.14 1.03
CA LYS A 23 19.33 -14.20 -0.06
C LYS A 23 18.08 -13.66 -0.74
N GLU A 24 17.08 -14.52 -0.99
CA GLU A 24 15.81 -14.10 -1.56
C GLU A 24 15.10 -13.08 -0.65
N GLU A 25 15.10 -13.31 0.66
CA GLU A 25 14.57 -12.35 1.65
C GLU A 25 15.33 -11.01 1.60
N GLU A 26 16.67 -11.04 1.51
CA GLU A 26 17.48 -9.81 1.42
C GLU A 26 17.18 -9.02 0.15
N TYR A 27 17.15 -9.66 -1.02
CA TYR A 27 16.87 -8.98 -2.29
C TYR A 27 15.44 -8.45 -2.37
N ALA A 28 14.46 -9.22 -1.88
CA ALA A 28 13.08 -8.76 -1.75
C ALA A 28 12.98 -7.55 -0.82
N GLY A 29 13.73 -7.54 0.29
CA GLY A 29 13.84 -6.41 1.21
C GLY A 29 14.30 -5.11 0.51
N ARG A 30 15.30 -5.19 -0.38
CA ARG A 30 15.77 -4.01 -1.13
C ARG A 30 14.70 -3.42 -2.05
N MET A 31 13.85 -4.25 -2.65
CA MET A 31 12.73 -3.77 -3.47
C MET A 31 11.64 -3.09 -2.62
N ILE A 32 11.44 -3.54 -1.39
CA ILE A 32 10.55 -2.88 -0.42
C ILE A 32 11.11 -1.52 -0.03
N ASP A 33 12.41 -1.41 0.21
CA ASP A 33 13.04 -0.12 0.51
C ASP A 33 12.96 0.85 -0.67
N ALA A 34 13.17 0.37 -1.89
CA ALA A 34 12.94 1.17 -3.10
C ALA A 34 11.48 1.65 -3.20
N ALA A 35 10.51 0.79 -2.88
CA ALA A 35 9.10 1.17 -2.84
C ALA A 35 8.82 2.25 -1.79
N ARG A 36 9.46 2.18 -0.62
CA ARG A 36 9.35 3.21 0.43
C ARG A 36 9.91 4.54 -0.03
N THR A 37 11.06 4.55 -0.71
CA THR A 37 11.63 5.77 -1.29
C THR A 37 10.66 6.40 -2.31
N LEU A 38 10.17 5.62 -3.26
CA LEU A 38 9.20 6.09 -4.26
C LEU A 38 7.89 6.59 -3.61
N MET A 39 7.43 5.91 -2.55
CA MET A 39 6.28 6.32 -1.76
C MET A 39 6.51 7.69 -1.08
N THR A 40 7.69 7.91 -0.49
CA THR A 40 8.03 9.20 0.14
C THR A 40 8.19 10.33 -0.86
N GLU A 41 8.53 10.02 -2.11
CA GLU A 41 8.59 10.97 -3.22
C GLU A 41 7.20 11.26 -3.83
N GLY A 42 6.14 10.60 -3.37
CA GLY A 42 4.79 10.72 -3.93
C GLY A 42 4.58 9.96 -5.24
N ASN A 43 5.57 9.17 -5.69
CA ASN A 43 5.45 8.33 -6.89
C ASN A 43 4.77 7.00 -6.56
N TYR A 44 3.48 7.07 -6.23
CA TYR A 44 2.71 5.92 -5.75
C TYR A 44 2.57 4.80 -6.78
N VAL A 45 2.50 5.12 -8.08
CA VAL A 45 2.40 4.10 -9.14
C VAL A 45 3.66 3.25 -9.17
N ALA A 46 4.83 3.88 -9.26
CA ALA A 46 6.10 3.14 -9.26
C ALA A 46 6.35 2.40 -7.94
N ALA A 47 5.94 2.98 -6.81
CA ALA A 47 6.04 2.32 -5.51
C ALA A 47 5.23 1.01 -5.47
N LYS A 48 3.98 1.04 -5.98
CA LYS A 48 3.13 -0.16 -6.09
C LYS A 48 3.74 -1.20 -7.02
N ASP A 49 4.22 -0.77 -8.19
CA ASP A 49 4.83 -1.64 -9.17
C ASP A 49 6.06 -2.36 -8.58
N SER A 50 6.88 -1.66 -7.78
CA SER A 50 8.01 -2.27 -7.07
C SER A 50 7.56 -3.38 -6.11
N ILE A 51 6.49 -3.18 -5.33
CA ILE A 51 5.98 -4.23 -4.43
C ILE A 51 5.35 -5.40 -5.20
N LEU A 52 4.63 -5.14 -6.29
CA LEU A 52 4.07 -6.19 -7.13
C LEU A 52 5.18 -7.04 -7.76
N ALA A 53 6.18 -6.39 -8.36
CA ALA A 53 7.34 -7.06 -8.94
C ALA A 53 8.12 -7.86 -7.89
N MET A 54 8.27 -7.35 -6.66
CA MET A 54 8.89 -8.09 -5.56
C MET A 54 8.12 -9.38 -5.25
N ARG A 55 6.78 -9.31 -5.14
CA ARG A 55 5.94 -10.48 -4.84
C ARG A 55 5.98 -11.55 -5.93
N GLU A 56 6.12 -11.13 -7.17
CA GLU A 56 6.24 -12.02 -8.33
C GLU A 56 7.63 -12.65 -8.42
N THR A 57 8.68 -11.86 -8.18
CA THR A 57 10.08 -12.28 -8.31
C THR A 57 10.52 -13.19 -7.16
N PHE A 58 10.03 -12.94 -5.95
CA PHE A 58 10.43 -13.65 -4.73
C PHE A 58 9.22 -14.27 -4.00
N PRO A 59 8.58 -15.31 -4.58
CA PRO A 59 7.38 -15.91 -4.01
C PRO A 59 7.61 -16.58 -2.65
N THR A 60 8.84 -17.03 -2.39
CA THR A 60 9.30 -17.74 -1.19
C THR A 60 9.86 -16.83 -0.09
N ALA A 61 10.05 -15.54 -0.38
CA ALA A 61 10.49 -14.55 0.61
C ALA A 61 9.33 -14.12 1.53
N PHE A 62 8.89 -15.03 2.41
CA PHE A 62 7.68 -14.85 3.21
C PHE A 62 7.74 -13.63 4.15
N LYS A 63 8.90 -13.34 4.75
CA LYS A 63 9.05 -12.18 5.66
C LYS A 63 8.96 -10.87 4.88
N ALA A 64 9.65 -10.79 3.75
CA ALA A 64 9.56 -9.65 2.85
C ALA A 64 8.13 -9.49 2.31
N ARG A 65 7.45 -10.56 1.91
CA ARG A 65 6.06 -10.50 1.43
C ARG A 65 5.08 -10.00 2.50
N ALA A 66 5.22 -10.45 3.75
CA ALA A 66 4.41 -9.95 4.86
C ALA A 66 4.64 -8.44 5.07
N THR A 67 5.90 -8.00 5.06
CA THR A 67 6.26 -6.58 5.15
C THR A 67 5.74 -5.78 3.96
N GLY A 68 5.80 -6.36 2.76
CA GLY A 68 5.34 -5.74 1.52
C GLY A 68 3.84 -5.48 1.48
N ILE A 69 3.02 -6.28 2.18
CA ILE A 69 1.58 -6.02 2.33
C ILE A 69 1.36 -4.70 3.09
N ILE A 70 2.03 -4.52 4.22
CA ILE A 70 1.92 -3.31 5.04
C ILE A 70 2.40 -2.08 4.24
N VAL A 71 3.50 -2.22 3.49
CA VAL A 71 4.01 -1.14 2.63
C VAL A 71 3.05 -0.83 1.48
N MET A 72 2.45 -1.83 0.82
CA MET A 72 1.42 -1.61 -0.20
C MET A 72 0.23 -0.84 0.36
N ASP A 73 -0.25 -1.22 1.54
CA ASP A 73 -1.37 -0.53 2.20
C ASP A 73 -1.01 0.90 2.60
N SER A 74 0.24 1.13 3.03
CA SER A 74 0.76 2.47 3.31
C SER A 74 0.80 3.35 2.04
N ILE A 75 1.19 2.77 0.90
CA ILE A 75 1.18 3.46 -0.39
C ILE A 75 -0.25 3.85 -0.78
N GLU A 76 -1.21 2.92 -0.68
CA GLU A 76 -2.61 3.20 -1.00
C GLU A 76 -3.25 4.23 -0.06
N LEU A 77 -2.86 4.23 1.22
CA LEU A 77 -3.27 5.24 2.18
C LEU A 77 -2.77 6.63 1.78
N LEU A 78 -1.48 6.78 1.55
CA LEU A 78 -0.87 8.07 1.21
C LEU A 78 -1.43 8.60 -0.12
N ALA A 79 -1.53 7.75 -1.14
CA ALA A 79 -2.15 8.12 -2.42
C ALA A 79 -3.59 8.61 -2.25
N ALA A 80 -4.38 7.97 -1.38
CA ALA A 80 -5.74 8.39 -1.09
C ALA A 80 -5.78 9.71 -0.32
N GLN A 81 -4.87 9.93 0.64
CA GLN A 81 -4.77 11.17 1.41
C GLN A 81 -4.40 12.36 0.52
N ASP A 82 -3.41 12.22 -0.35
CA ASP A 82 -2.99 13.27 -1.28
C ASP A 82 -4.13 13.62 -2.26
N THR A 83 -4.79 12.59 -2.81
CA THR A 83 -5.94 12.80 -3.69
C THR A 83 -7.10 13.49 -2.94
N LEU A 84 -7.34 13.11 -1.69
CA LEU A 84 -8.37 13.71 -0.85
C LEU A 84 -8.08 15.19 -0.57
N ALA A 85 -6.82 15.55 -0.31
CA ALA A 85 -6.42 16.95 -0.09
C ALA A 85 -6.67 17.82 -1.33
N ILE A 86 -6.34 17.31 -2.52
CA ILE A 86 -6.63 17.99 -3.79
C ILE A 86 -8.14 18.12 -4.00
N MET A 87 -8.88 17.03 -3.76
CA MET A 87 -10.34 17.01 -3.89
C MET A 87 -11.03 18.00 -2.96
N ASP A 88 -10.56 18.14 -1.72
CA ASP A 88 -11.09 19.10 -0.74
C ASP A 88 -11.03 20.52 -1.29
N SER A 89 -9.84 20.94 -1.76
CA SER A 89 -9.64 22.28 -2.33
C SER A 89 -10.51 22.54 -3.57
N THR A 90 -10.67 21.53 -4.42
CA THR A 90 -11.53 21.60 -5.62
C THR A 90 -13.00 21.72 -5.21
N LEU A 91 -13.44 20.88 -4.28
CA LEU A 91 -14.81 20.89 -3.78
C LEU A 91 -15.17 22.25 -3.13
N MET A 92 -14.25 22.81 -2.34
CA MET A 92 -14.45 24.14 -1.74
C MET A 92 -14.62 25.23 -2.80
N ALA A 93 -13.78 25.22 -3.84
CA ALA A 93 -13.88 26.21 -4.93
C ALA A 93 -15.22 26.11 -5.67
N GLU A 94 -15.66 24.90 -6.02
CA GLU A 94 -16.92 24.68 -6.72
C GLU A 94 -18.15 24.98 -5.87
N GLN A 95 -18.07 24.73 -4.55
CA GLN A 95 -19.13 25.12 -3.61
C GLN A 95 -19.29 26.64 -3.53
N GLU A 96 -18.20 27.40 -3.52
CA GLU A 96 -18.26 28.86 -3.53
C GLU A 96 -18.83 29.42 -4.83
N ILE A 97 -18.56 28.77 -5.97
CA ILE A 97 -19.22 29.09 -7.24
C ILE A 97 -20.71 28.84 -7.12
N LEU A 98 -21.13 27.64 -6.70
CA LEU A 98 -22.55 27.28 -6.55
C LEU A 98 -23.31 28.28 -5.66
N LYS A 99 -22.72 28.66 -4.52
CA LYS A 99 -23.30 29.62 -3.58
C LYS A 99 -23.54 31.00 -4.22
N LYS A 100 -22.63 31.46 -5.08
CA LYS A 100 -22.84 32.70 -5.85
C LYS A 100 -24.03 32.54 -6.79
N LEU A 101 -24.09 31.44 -7.55
CA LEU A 101 -25.18 31.14 -8.48
C LEU A 101 -26.55 31.04 -7.78
N GLU A 102 -26.59 30.58 -6.52
CA GLU A 102 -27.80 30.52 -5.69
C GLU A 102 -28.33 31.90 -5.31
N THR A 103 -27.44 32.87 -5.10
CA THR A 103 -27.81 34.25 -4.72
C THR A 103 -28.19 35.13 -5.91
N GLU A 104 -27.82 34.72 -7.13
CA GLU A 104 -28.16 35.45 -8.34
C GLU A 104 -29.66 35.33 -8.68
N LYS A 105 -30.30 36.48 -8.89
CA LYS A 105 -31.72 36.54 -9.27
C LYS A 105 -31.88 36.20 -10.75
N ARG A 106 -32.00 34.91 -11.07
CA ARG A 106 -32.07 34.41 -12.46
C ARG A 106 -33.49 34.37 -13.00
N ARG A 107 -33.77 35.15 -14.06
CA ARG A 107 -35.03 35.12 -14.81
C ARG A 107 -34.96 34.05 -15.91
N GLY A 108 -35.30 32.80 -15.55
CA GLY A 108 -35.71 31.77 -16.51
C GLY A 108 -34.59 30.94 -17.18
N ASN A 109 -33.31 31.31 -17.05
CA ASN A 109 -32.19 30.48 -17.54
C ASN A 109 -31.28 30.06 -16.38
N ASN A 110 -31.47 28.82 -15.90
CA ASN A 110 -30.74 28.22 -14.78
C ASN A 110 -29.84 27.05 -15.21
N ALA A 111 -29.53 26.92 -16.50
CA ALA A 111 -28.77 25.78 -17.01
C ALA A 111 -27.40 25.63 -16.32
N GLU A 112 -26.70 26.75 -16.12
CA GLU A 112 -25.42 26.79 -15.41
C GLU A 112 -25.57 26.39 -13.93
N TYR A 113 -26.62 26.85 -13.24
CA TYR A 113 -26.89 26.45 -11.86
C TYR A 113 -27.04 24.93 -11.72
N TYR A 114 -27.85 24.31 -12.59
CA TYR A 114 -28.06 22.87 -12.51
C TYR A 114 -26.80 22.07 -12.86
N ARG A 115 -26.01 22.55 -13.83
CA ARG A 115 -24.70 21.96 -14.16
C ARG A 115 -23.77 22.01 -12.95
N GLN A 116 -23.61 23.19 -12.33
CA GLN A 116 -22.73 23.36 -11.18
C GLN A 116 -23.17 22.52 -9.98
N ARG A 117 -24.48 22.49 -9.71
CA ARG A 117 -25.05 21.69 -8.63
C ARG A 117 -24.75 20.19 -8.82
N THR A 118 -24.86 19.69 -10.05
CA THR A 118 -24.52 18.30 -10.37
C THR A 118 -23.02 18.02 -10.22
N GLU A 119 -22.17 18.97 -10.62
CA GLU A 119 -20.71 18.86 -10.44
C GLU A 119 -20.32 18.77 -8.96
N VAL A 120 -20.80 19.71 -8.14
CA VAL A 120 -20.57 19.69 -6.68
C VAL A 120 -21.09 18.40 -6.04
N PHE A 121 -22.23 17.87 -6.50
CA PHE A 121 -22.77 16.59 -6.02
C PHE A 121 -21.79 15.44 -6.28
N HIS A 122 -21.24 15.31 -7.49
CA HIS A 122 -20.30 14.26 -7.82
C HIS A 122 -18.94 14.43 -7.13
N LEU A 123 -18.47 15.67 -6.96
CA LEU A 123 -17.25 15.95 -6.20
C LEU A 123 -17.41 15.55 -4.74
N LYS A 124 -18.56 15.87 -4.13
CA LYS A 124 -18.86 15.46 -2.75
C LYS A 124 -18.90 13.94 -2.60
N GLN A 125 -19.53 13.23 -3.54
CA GLN A 125 -19.54 11.78 -3.53
C GLN A 125 -18.12 11.20 -3.59
N ARG A 126 -17.27 11.71 -4.49
CA ARG A 126 -15.87 11.26 -4.59
C ARG A 126 -15.06 11.59 -3.34
N PHE A 127 -15.29 12.75 -2.74
CA PHE A 127 -14.68 13.14 -1.48
C PHE A 127 -15.04 12.14 -0.36
N ASP A 128 -16.32 11.78 -0.25
CA ASP A 128 -16.79 10.80 0.73
C ASP A 128 -16.19 9.40 0.49
N GLU A 129 -16.11 8.98 -0.78
CA GLU A 129 -15.46 7.72 -1.19
C GLU A 129 -13.97 7.68 -0.81
N LEU A 130 -13.23 8.75 -1.08
CA LEU A 130 -11.83 8.90 -0.70
C LEU A 130 -11.66 8.90 0.82
N GLY A 131 -12.52 9.63 1.54
CA GLY A 131 -12.54 9.63 3.01
C GLY A 131 -12.78 8.24 3.60
N ALA A 132 -13.67 7.45 3.00
CA ALA A 132 -13.89 6.06 3.38
C ALA A 132 -12.65 5.18 3.09
N LYS A 133 -12.01 5.37 1.94
CA LYS A 133 -10.76 4.68 1.57
C LYS A 133 -9.63 4.96 2.56
N VAL A 134 -9.44 6.22 2.95
CA VAL A 134 -8.44 6.62 3.97
C VAL A 134 -8.71 5.94 5.31
N LYS A 135 -9.96 5.97 5.79
CA LYS A 135 -10.35 5.30 7.05
C LYS A 135 -10.10 3.80 7.00
N PHE A 136 -10.42 3.17 5.87
CA PHE A 136 -10.18 1.75 5.67
C PHE A 136 -8.70 1.39 5.82
N TYR A 137 -7.80 2.07 5.10
CA TYR A 137 -6.37 1.74 5.16
C TYR A 137 -5.73 2.09 6.50
N LEU A 138 -6.12 3.20 7.13
CA LEU A 138 -5.69 3.51 8.49
C LEU A 138 -6.02 2.36 9.45
N ARG A 139 -7.27 1.86 9.40
CA ARG A 139 -7.69 0.76 10.26
C ARG A 139 -6.97 -0.55 9.91
N LYS A 140 -6.78 -0.84 8.63
CA LYS A 140 -6.10 -2.04 8.17
C LYS A 140 -4.65 -2.09 8.68
N ILE A 141 -3.89 -1.01 8.47
CA ILE A 141 -2.50 -0.91 8.92
C ILE A 141 -2.41 -0.97 10.45
N GLU A 142 -3.34 -0.34 11.17
CA GLU A 142 -3.41 -0.43 12.63
C GLU A 142 -3.55 -1.89 13.11
N VAL A 143 -4.47 -2.65 12.50
CA VAL A 143 -4.68 -4.07 12.83
C VAL A 143 -3.44 -4.90 12.51
N ASP A 144 -2.84 -4.72 11.34
CA ASP A 144 -1.63 -5.45 10.94
C ASP A 144 -0.45 -5.17 11.88
N MET A 145 -0.28 -3.92 12.33
CA MET A 145 0.74 -3.55 13.31
C MET A 145 0.48 -4.17 14.69
N LEU A 146 -0.78 -4.28 15.11
CA LEU A 146 -1.13 -4.92 16.38
C LEU A 146 -0.94 -6.44 16.34
N GLU A 147 -1.25 -7.08 15.21
CA GLU A 147 -0.97 -8.50 14.98
C GLU A 147 0.52 -8.80 15.04
N ASN A 148 1.32 -8.03 14.32
CA ASN A 148 2.77 -8.22 14.30
C ASN A 148 3.39 -8.05 15.71
N LYS A 149 2.91 -7.08 16.50
CA LYS A 149 3.34 -6.89 17.90
C LYS A 149 2.99 -8.07 18.81
N ARG A 150 1.81 -8.68 18.62
CA ARG A 150 1.40 -9.88 19.38
C ARG A 150 2.30 -11.06 19.06
N ASP A 151 2.62 -11.25 17.77
CA ASP A 151 3.48 -12.33 17.31
C ASP A 151 4.93 -12.18 17.79
N THR A 152 5.44 -10.95 17.92
CA THR A 152 6.76 -10.71 18.52
C THR A 152 6.76 -10.87 20.03
N GLY A 153 5.72 -10.41 20.74
CA GLY A 153 5.63 -10.50 22.20
C GLY A 153 5.50 -11.93 22.72
N ASN A 154 4.84 -12.81 21.97
CA ASN A 154 4.75 -14.23 22.32
C ASN A 154 6.09 -14.98 22.12
N LYS A 155 6.95 -14.53 21.19
CA LYS A 155 8.26 -15.16 20.94
C LYS A 155 9.34 -14.78 21.96
N GLU A 156 9.11 -13.74 22.75
CA GLU A 156 10.05 -13.30 23.81
C GLU A 156 9.77 -13.99 25.17
N GLN A 157 8.70 -14.80 25.28
CA GLN A 157 8.30 -15.49 26.51
C GLN A 157 8.61 -17.00 26.52
N ASP A 158 9.13 -17.54 25.42
CA ASP A 158 9.60 -18.93 25.26
C ASP A 158 11.13 -18.98 25.15
#